data_AF-A0A938DP78-F1
#
_entry.id   AF-A0A938DP78-F1
#
_cell.length_a   1.000
_cell.length_b   1.000
_cell.length_c   1.000
_cell.angle_alpha   90.00
_cell.angle_beta   90.00
_cell.angle_gamma   90.00
#
_symmetry.space_group_name_H-M   'P 1'
#
loop_
_entity.id
_entity.type
_entity.pdbx_description
1 polymer ?
#
loop_
_entity_poly.entity_id
_entity_poly.type
_entity_poly.pdbx_seq_one_letter_code
_entity_poly.pdbx_strand_id
1 'polypeptide(L)'
;MSSAVVVFTRDLRLHDHPALRAATAATAAVPLFVFDDAILSGRFNRPNRTQYLLQSLTDLDGSLRARGGRLVVRRGGWVAEVLGAAREAGAATVHVSDDVTPFARRRLAALEAAGAGVGVGVVRHP
;
A
#
# COMPACT_ATOMS: atom_id res chain seq x y z
N MET A 1 -1.39 -6.88 -20.66
CA MET A 1 -0.40 -7.22 -19.62
C MET A 1 -0.62 -6.25 -18.48
N SER A 2 -1.24 -6.68 -17.38
CA SER A 2 -1.61 -5.77 -16.29
C SER A 2 -0.46 -5.66 -15.29
N SER A 3 -0.18 -4.45 -14.82
CA SER A 3 0.59 -4.24 -13.60
C SER A 3 -0.28 -4.54 -12.37
N ALA A 4 0.35 -4.62 -11.21
CA ALA A 4 -0.31 -4.74 -9.91
C ALA A 4 0.27 -3.71 -8.95
N VAL A 5 -0.55 -3.18 -8.05
CA VAL A 5 -0.08 -2.38 -6.91
C VAL A 5 -0.05 -3.26 -5.67
N VAL A 6 1.00 -3.16 -4.87
CA VAL A 6 1.00 -3.69 -3.49
C VAL A 6 1.06 -2.54 -2.51
N VAL A 7 0.10 -2.47 -1.61
CA VAL A 7 -0.01 -1.39 -0.63
C VAL A 7 0.55 -1.84 0.71
N PHE A 8 1.70 -1.27 1.07
CA PHE A 8 2.30 -1.41 2.39
C PHE A 8 1.53 -0.55 3.38
N THR A 9 1.24 -1.11 4.55
CA THR A 9 0.55 -0.38 5.61
C THR A 9 1.35 -0.37 6.90
N ARG A 10 1.47 -1.52 7.56
CA ARG A 10 2.16 -1.71 8.85
C ARG A 10 3.19 -2.83 8.79
N ASP A 11 3.13 -3.61 7.74
CA ASP A 11 3.98 -4.71 7.32
C ASP A 11 5.12 -4.22 6.41
N LEU A 12 5.91 -3.25 6.88
CA LEU A 12 7.00 -2.61 6.13
C LEU A 12 8.23 -3.53 5.99
N ARG A 13 8.08 -4.65 5.28
CA ARG A 13 9.11 -5.69 5.09
C ARG A 13 8.98 -6.34 3.71
N LEU A 14 10.03 -7.01 3.21
CA LEU A 14 9.95 -7.77 1.96
C LEU A 14 9.79 -9.28 2.16
N HIS A 15 10.30 -9.82 3.27
CA HIS A 15 10.22 -11.23 3.58
C HIS A 15 8.84 -11.57 4.15
N ASP A 16 8.40 -12.81 3.91
CA ASP A 16 7.13 -13.34 4.44
C ASP A 16 5.95 -12.36 4.25
N HIS A 17 5.80 -11.90 3.00
CA HIS A 17 4.79 -10.93 2.62
C HIS A 17 3.94 -11.49 1.46
N PRO A 18 2.81 -12.16 1.77
CA PRO A 18 1.98 -12.79 0.75
C PRO A 18 1.42 -11.81 -0.28
N ALA A 19 1.00 -10.60 0.14
CA ALA A 19 0.52 -9.57 -0.78
C ALA A 19 1.58 -9.13 -1.79
N LEU A 20 2.83 -8.91 -1.34
CA LEU A 20 3.95 -8.60 -2.21
C LEU A 20 4.23 -9.74 -3.18
N ARG A 21 4.30 -10.98 -2.68
CA ARG A 21 4.52 -12.17 -3.52
C ARG A 21 3.44 -12.29 -4.61
N ALA A 22 2.18 -12.07 -4.27
CA ALA A 22 1.09 -12.11 -5.22
C ALA A 22 1.18 -10.98 -6.27
N ALA A 23 1.49 -9.75 -5.85
CA ALA A 23 1.65 -8.63 -6.78
C ALA A 23 2.83 -8.83 -7.75
N THR A 24 3.93 -9.45 -7.30
CA THR A 24 5.10 -9.74 -8.14
C THR A 24 4.87 -10.82 -9.21
N ALA A 25 3.74 -11.53 -9.18
CA ALA A 25 3.36 -12.44 -10.26
C ALA A 25 2.84 -11.69 -11.51
N ALA A 26 2.51 -10.41 -11.39
CA ALA A 26 2.17 -9.54 -12.52
C ALA A 26 3.42 -9.17 -13.33
N THR A 27 3.23 -8.61 -14.53
CA THR A 27 4.34 -8.15 -15.39
C THR A 27 5.16 -7.03 -14.72
N ALA A 28 4.49 -6.20 -13.91
CA ALA A 28 5.13 -5.17 -13.10
C ALA A 28 4.37 -4.99 -11.79
N ALA A 29 5.09 -4.88 -10.68
CA ALA A 29 4.54 -4.58 -9.37
C ALA A 29 4.96 -3.17 -8.93
N VAL A 30 4.01 -2.41 -8.38
CA VAL A 30 4.24 -1.07 -7.82
C VAL A 30 4.13 -1.13 -6.29
N PRO A 31 5.26 -1.11 -5.57
CA PRO A 31 5.30 -0.93 -4.12
C PRO A 31 4.78 0.46 -3.75
N LEU A 32 3.67 0.54 -3.01
CA LEU A 32 3.05 1.80 -2.61
C LEU A 32 2.93 1.90 -1.09
N PHE A 33 3.30 3.06 -0.55
CA PHE A 33 2.93 3.47 0.80
C PHE A 33 2.17 4.80 0.72
N VAL A 34 1.09 4.93 1.50
CA VAL A 34 0.30 6.16 1.57
C VAL A 34 0.27 6.68 3.00
N PHE A 35 0.78 7.90 3.18
CA PHE A 35 0.53 8.70 4.37
C PHE A 35 -0.94 9.16 4.39
N ASP A 36 -1.76 8.37 5.08
CA ASP A 36 -3.20 8.59 5.22
C ASP A 36 -3.49 9.79 6.14
N ASP A 37 -4.11 10.84 5.60
CA ASP A 37 -4.45 12.04 6.38
C ASP A 37 -5.38 11.75 7.56
N ALA A 38 -6.19 10.68 7.52
CA ALA A 38 -7.02 10.26 8.64
C ALA A 38 -6.19 9.69 9.81
N ILE A 39 -5.00 9.14 9.53
CA ILE A 39 -4.05 8.68 10.55
C ILE A 39 -3.22 9.86 11.06
N LEU A 40 -2.74 10.71 10.15
CA LEU A 40 -1.88 11.85 10.47
C LEU A 40 -2.58 12.92 11.31
N SER A 41 -3.87 13.13 11.12
CA SER A 41 -4.69 14.06 11.91
C SER A 41 -5.04 13.51 13.30
N GLY A 42 -4.77 12.22 13.57
CA GLY A 42 -5.11 11.54 14.82
C GLY A 42 -3.96 11.45 15.82
N ARG A 43 -4.21 10.69 16.90
CA ARG A 43 -3.28 10.46 18.02
C ARG A 43 -1.99 9.71 17.64
N PHE A 44 -1.91 9.23 16.40
CA PHE A 44 -0.78 8.48 15.87
C PHE A 44 0.39 9.35 15.45
N ASN A 45 0.20 10.65 15.30
CA ASN A 45 1.25 11.61 15.02
C ASN A 45 2.07 11.92 16.29
N ARG A 46 2.91 10.97 16.70
CA ARG A 46 3.85 11.12 17.82
C ARG A 46 5.28 11.18 17.26
N PRO A 47 6.14 12.14 17.65
CA PRO A 47 7.46 12.33 17.04
C PRO A 47 8.29 11.06 16.91
N ASN A 48 8.44 10.28 17.99
CA ASN A 48 9.23 9.05 17.99
C ASN A 48 8.66 7.98 17.05
N ARG A 49 7.32 7.87 16.99
CA ARG A 49 6.64 6.92 16.10
C ARG A 49 6.80 7.34 14.64
N THR A 50 6.67 8.64 14.36
CA THR A 50 6.87 9.20 13.02
C THR A 50 8.32 8.98 12.56
N GLN A 51 9.30 9.23 13.42
CA GLN A 51 10.71 8.99 13.11
C GLN A 51 10.98 7.52 12.80
N TYR A 52 10.47 6.60 13.64
CA TYR A 52 10.60 5.16 13.39
C TYR A 52 9.97 4.75 12.05
N LEU A 53 8.76 5.24 11.76
CA LEU A 53 8.10 4.99 10.48
C LEU A 53 8.95 5.46 9.29
N LEU A 54 9.49 6.68 9.34
CA LEU A 54 10.34 7.22 8.27
C LEU A 54 11.62 6.40 8.07
N GLN A 55 12.23 5.93 9.16
CA GLN A 55 13.39 5.02 9.09
C GLN A 55 13.01 3.67 8.47
N SER A 56 11.88 3.07 8.87
CA SER A 56 11.39 1.83 8.27
C SER A 56 11.07 1.98 6.77
N LEU A 57 10.49 3.10 6.35
CA LEU A 57 10.23 3.37 4.93
C LEU A 57 11.52 3.56 4.13
N THR A 58 12.55 4.18 4.74
CA THR A 58 13.88 4.33 4.14
C THR A 58 14.55 2.97 3.93
N ASP A 59 14.50 2.10 4.94
CA ASP A 59 15.03 0.73 4.87
C ASP A 59 14.28 -0.13 3.84
N LEU A 60 12.95 -0.03 3.81
CA LEU A 60 12.10 -0.70 2.83
C LEU A 60 12.44 -0.27 1.39
N ASP A 61 12.57 1.04 1.14
CA ASP A 61 12.96 1.56 -0.18
C ASP A 61 14.36 1.08 -0.58
N GLY A 62 15.33 1.11 0.34
CA GLY A 62 16.68 0.57 0.10
C GLY A 62 16.65 -0.92 -0.29
N SER A 63 15.84 -1.71 0.42
CA SER A 63 15.65 -3.14 0.15
C SER A 63 14.98 -3.42 -1.20
N LEU A 64 14.03 -2.56 -1.62
CA LEU A 64 13.38 -2.62 -2.93
C LEU A 64 14.36 -2.23 -4.05
N ARG A 65 15.14 -1.16 -3.86
CA ARG A 65 16.16 -0.70 -4.83
C ARG A 65 17.23 -1.72 -5.10
N ALA A 66 17.70 -2.43 -4.07
CA ALA A 66 18.63 -3.54 -4.22
C ALA A 66 18.11 -4.68 -5.12
N ARG A 67 16.80 -4.70 -5.40
CA ARG A 67 16.12 -5.67 -6.27
C ARG A 67 15.58 -5.05 -7.56
N GLY A 68 15.99 -3.82 -7.89
CA GLY A 68 15.55 -3.10 -9.09
C GLY A 68 14.16 -2.45 -8.99
N GLY A 69 13.55 -2.45 -7.81
CA GLY A 69 12.29 -1.74 -7.54
C GLY A 69 12.51 -0.38 -6.88
N ARG A 70 11.42 0.30 -6.53
CA ARG A 70 11.43 1.50 -5.66
C ARG A 70 10.10 1.62 -4.93
N LEU A 71 10.12 2.21 -3.74
CA LEU A 71 8.91 2.56 -3.02
C LEU A 71 8.29 3.83 -3.59
N VAL A 72 7.02 3.75 -3.99
CA VAL A 72 6.20 4.92 -4.29
C VAL A 72 5.58 5.39 -2.98
N VAL A 73 5.79 6.66 -2.63
CA VAL A 73 5.23 7.26 -1.42
C VAL A 73 4.26 8.35 -1.84
N ARG A 74 3.03 8.29 -1.32
CA ARG A 74 1.99 9.32 -1.51
C ARG A 74 1.45 9.80 -0.17
N ARG A 75 0.67 10.87 -0.21
CA ARG A 75 -0.04 11.42 0.95
C ARG A 75 -1.40 11.92 0.51
N GLY A 76 -2.42 11.66 1.32
CA GLY A 76 -3.77 12.13 1.05
C GLY A 76 -4.83 11.22 1.64
N GLY A 77 -6.03 11.26 1.04
CA GLY A 77 -7.08 10.29 1.31
C GLY A 77 -6.67 8.90 0.80
N TRP A 78 -6.49 7.93 1.70
CA TRP A 78 -5.86 6.66 1.39
C TRP A 78 -6.45 5.93 0.17
N VAL A 79 -7.79 5.87 0.07
CA VAL A 79 -8.47 5.23 -1.07
C VAL A 79 -8.17 5.96 -2.38
N ALA A 80 -8.24 7.29 -2.38
CA ALA A 80 -8.01 8.09 -3.58
C ALA A 80 -6.56 7.96 -4.08
N GLU A 81 -5.59 7.98 -3.17
CA GLU A 81 -4.17 7.82 -3.51
C GLU A 81 -3.85 6.41 -4.02
N VAL A 82 -4.44 5.36 -3.42
CA VAL A 82 -4.26 3.98 -3.86
C VAL A 82 -4.83 3.78 -5.27
N LEU A 83 -6.06 4.21 -5.51
CA LEU A 83 -6.69 4.10 -6.84
C LEU A 83 -6.02 5.01 -7.88
N GLY A 84 -5.56 6.19 -7.47
CA GLY A 84 -4.77 7.08 -8.31
C GLY A 84 -3.47 6.42 -8.77
N ALA A 85 -2.73 5.80 -7.85
CA ALA A 85 -1.53 5.05 -8.16
C ALA A 85 -1.81 3.84 -9.07
N ALA A 86 -2.89 3.09 -8.81
CA ALA A 86 -3.28 1.96 -9.65
C ALA A 86 -3.60 2.42 -11.09
N ARG A 87 -4.36 3.50 -11.24
CA ARG A 87 -4.68 4.08 -12.55
C ARG A 87 -3.44 4.55 -13.30
N GLU A 88 -2.54 5.28 -12.63
CA GLU A 88 -1.29 5.76 -13.24
C GLU A 88 -0.36 4.62 -13.64
N ALA A 89 -0.37 3.52 -12.90
CA ALA A 89 0.42 2.32 -13.21
C ALA A 89 -0.24 1.42 -14.26
N GLY A 90 -1.50 1.66 -14.64
CA GLY A 90 -2.29 0.73 -15.46
C GLY A 90 -2.57 -0.61 -14.77
N ALA A 91 -2.71 -0.59 -13.44
CA ALA A 91 -2.87 -1.79 -12.63
C ALA A 91 -4.34 -2.20 -12.51
N ALA A 92 -4.65 -3.44 -12.88
CA ALA A 92 -5.97 -4.04 -12.69
C ALA A 92 -6.20 -4.54 -11.26
N THR A 93 -5.14 -4.79 -10.49
CA THR A 93 -5.25 -5.29 -9.12
C THR A 93 -4.45 -4.50 -8.10
N VAL A 94 -5.02 -4.37 -6.90
CA VAL A 94 -4.38 -3.85 -5.70
C VAL A 94 -4.32 -4.97 -4.68
N HIS A 95 -3.13 -5.26 -4.19
CA HIS A 95 -2.86 -6.28 -3.18
C HIS A 95 -2.57 -5.60 -1.85
N VAL A 96 -3.21 -6.05 -0.78
CA VAL A 96 -3.07 -5.47 0.56
C VAL A 96 -3.17 -6.56 1.62
N SER A 97 -2.37 -6.44 2.68
CA SER A 97 -2.46 -7.34 3.83
C SER A 97 -3.63 -6.97 4.73
N ASP A 98 -4.24 -7.97 5.33
CA ASP A 98 -5.37 -7.84 6.24
C ASP A 98 -4.92 -7.22 7.56
N ASP A 99 -5.84 -6.44 8.14
CA ASP A 99 -5.67 -5.90 9.48
C ASP A 99 -7.03 -5.97 10.20
N VAL A 100 -6.97 -6.46 11.43
CA VAL A 100 -8.14 -6.74 12.28
C VAL A 100 -8.72 -5.48 12.92
N THR A 101 -8.04 -4.35 12.89
CA THR A 101 -8.52 -3.10 13.50
C THR A 101 -9.77 -2.58 12.79
N PRO A 102 -10.75 -2.02 13.52
CA PRO A 102 -11.95 -1.45 12.90
C PRO A 102 -11.65 -0.37 11.86
N PHE A 103 -10.60 0.42 12.09
CA PHE A 103 -10.14 1.43 11.14
C PHE A 103 -9.70 0.80 9.82
N ALA A 104 -8.82 -0.20 9.86
CA ALA A 104 -8.31 -0.83 8.66
C ALA A 104 -9.41 -1.57 7.89
N ARG A 105 -10.32 -2.29 8.58
CA ARG A 105 -11.47 -2.94 7.94
C ARG A 105 -12.36 -1.95 7.20
N ARG A 106 -12.70 -0.81 7.82
CA ARG A 106 -13.51 0.24 7.17
C ARG A 106 -12.80 0.83 5.96
N ARG A 107 -11.50 1.13 6.10
CA ARG A 107 -10.68 1.68 5.01
C ARG A 107 -10.57 0.72 3.83
N LEU A 108 -10.41 -0.57 4.10
CA LEU A 108 -10.34 -1.62 3.10
C LEU A 108 -11.68 -1.83 2.38
N ALA A 109 -12.79 -1.89 3.12
CA ALA A 109 -14.12 -1.96 2.52
C ALA A 109 -14.42 -0.75 1.61
N ALA A 110 -13.96 0.45 2.00
CA ALA A 110 -14.08 1.64 1.16
C ALA A 110 -13.25 1.54 -0.12
N LEU A 111 -12.05 0.95 -0.06
CA LEU A 111 -11.23 0.70 -1.24
C LEU A 111 -11.85 -0.35 -2.17
N GLU A 112 -12.40 -1.43 -1.62
CA GLU A 112 -13.11 -2.46 -2.40
C GLU A 112 -14.30 -1.87 -3.17
N ALA A 113 -15.14 -1.09 -2.47
CA ALA A 113 -16.30 -0.44 -3.07
C ALA A 113 -15.90 0.57 -4.16
N ALA A 114 -14.91 1.42 -3.88
CA ALA A 114 -14.44 2.42 -4.84
C ALA A 114 -13.72 1.78 -6.04
N GLY A 115 -12.90 0.75 -5.80
CA GLY A 115 -12.16 0.00 -6.82
C GLY A 115 -13.10 -0.68 -7.81
N ALA A 116 -14.18 -1.29 -7.33
CA ALA A 116 -15.20 -1.89 -8.19
C ALA A 116 -15.82 -0.86 -9.16
N GLY A 117 -16.04 0.39 -8.70
CA GLY A 117 -16.57 1.48 -9.52
C GLY A 117 -15.63 1.96 -10.64
N VAL A 118 -14.33 1.65 -10.56
CA VAL A 118 -13.31 2.06 -11.55
C VAL A 118 -12.60 0.88 -12.21
N GLY A 119 -13.09 -0.35 -12.02
CA GLY A 119 -12.51 -1.55 -12.64
C GLY A 119 -11.18 -2.01 -12.05
N VAL A 120 -10.87 -1.65 -10.80
CA VAL A 120 -9.67 -2.10 -10.07
C VAL A 120 -10.06 -3.13 -9.01
N GLY A 121 -9.58 -4.36 -9.16
CA GLY A 121 -9.82 -5.44 -8.21
C GLY A 121 -8.95 -5.32 -6.96
N VAL A 122 -9.52 -5.58 -5.79
CA VAL A 122 -8.78 -5.55 -4.51
C VAL A 122 -8.62 -6.98 -4.01
N VAL A 123 -7.38 -7.39 -3.73
CA VAL A 123 -7.03 -8.74 -3.27
C VAL A 123 -6.42 -8.64 -1.88
N ARG A 124 -7.03 -9.34 -0.93
CA ARG A 124 -6.64 -9.35 0.49
C ARG A 124 -5.77 -10.55 0.79
N HIS A 125 -4.80 -10.35 1.68
CA HIS A 125 -3.84 -11.37 2.07
C HIS A 125 -3.73 -11.43 3.59
N PRO A 126 -3.54 -12.61 4.19
CA PRO A 126 -3.33 -12.73 5.64
C PRO A 126 -2.04 -12.04 6.12
#